data_AF-A0A4U9HTF3-F1
#
_entry.id   AF-A0A4U9HTF3-F1
#
_cell.length_a   1.000
_cell.length_b   1.000
_cell.length_c   1.000
_cell.angle_alpha   90.00
_cell.angle_beta   90.00
_cell.angle_gamma   90.00
#
_symmetry.space_group_name_H-M   'P 1'
#
loop_
_entity.id
_entity.type
_entity.pdbx_description
1 polymer ?
#
loop_
_entity_poly.entity_id
_entity_poly.type
_entity_poly.pdbx_seq_one_letter_code
_entity_poly.pdbx_strand_id
1 'polypeptide(L)'
;MGRNAEKTAAFAARWDIPQVCRNVGEMLALNQLDVVYVATPHNHHFPDAMQVLQAGKHVLIEKPLALNAQEGRALQEEARARGLFCLEGMWCDFTPKYDVLRQLLANGDLGELHTLIADHGEFFTPGTPHF
;
A
#
# COMPACT_ATOMS: atom_id res chain seq x y z
N MET A 1 -10.54 -0.36 11.02
CA MET A 1 -9.99 -0.73 12.35
C MET A 1 -8.89 0.27 12.70
N GLY A 2 -8.73 0.64 13.97
CA GLY A 2 -7.65 1.53 14.42
C GLY A 2 -7.36 1.34 15.91
N ARG A 3 -6.17 1.78 16.36
CA ARG A 3 -5.69 1.57 17.74
C ARG A 3 -6.41 2.42 18.79
N ASN A 4 -7.08 3.49 18.39
CA ASN A 4 -7.86 4.36 19.27
C ASN A 4 -9.34 4.31 18.85
N ALA A 5 -10.19 3.81 19.75
CA ALA A 5 -11.60 3.57 19.46
C ALA A 5 -12.36 4.85 19.10
N GLU A 6 -12.14 5.94 19.83
CA GLU A 6 -12.79 7.23 19.61
C GLU A 6 -12.43 7.82 18.24
N LYS A 7 -11.13 7.85 17.92
CA LYS A 7 -10.65 8.32 16.60
C LYS A 7 -11.18 7.44 15.47
N THR A 8 -11.26 6.12 15.69
CA THR A 8 -11.77 5.18 14.68
C THR A 8 -13.27 5.39 14.46
N ALA A 9 -14.05 5.56 15.53
CA ALA A 9 -15.48 5.84 15.44
C ALA A 9 -15.77 7.19 14.76
N ALA A 10 -15.01 8.23 15.11
CA ALA A 10 -15.12 9.54 14.48
C ALA A 10 -14.77 9.50 12.98
N PHE A 11 -13.73 8.74 12.59
CA PHE A 11 -13.37 8.53 11.20
C PHE A 11 -14.49 7.79 10.45
N ALA A 12 -15.03 6.72 11.03
CA ALA A 12 -16.10 5.95 10.41
C ALA A 12 -17.37 6.79 10.21
N ALA A 13 -17.76 7.58 11.21
CA ALA A 13 -18.90 8.49 11.10
C ALA A 13 -18.69 9.59 10.05
N ARG A 14 -17.47 10.13 9.93
CA ARG A 14 -17.15 11.16 8.92
C ARG A 14 -17.30 10.66 7.48
N TRP A 15 -17.04 9.37 7.25
CA TRP A 15 -16.98 8.78 5.91
C TRP A 15 -18.10 7.76 5.66
N ASP A 16 -19.15 7.77 6.49
CA ASP A 16 -20.30 6.87 6.40
C ASP A 16 -19.91 5.37 6.30
N ILE A 17 -18.85 4.98 7.02
CA ILE A 17 -18.38 3.59 7.05
C ILE A 17 -19.27 2.81 8.03
N PRO A 18 -20.07 1.84 7.55
CA PRO A 18 -21.13 1.23 8.36
C PRO A 18 -20.61 0.29 9.44
N GLN A 19 -19.36 -0.15 9.34
CA GLN A 19 -18.79 -1.15 10.23
C GLN A 19 -17.40 -0.75 10.74
N VAL A 20 -17.25 -0.82 12.07
CA VAL A 20 -15.97 -0.62 12.77
C VAL A 20 -15.62 -1.89 13.53
N CYS A 21 -14.43 -2.42 13.26
CA CYS A 21 -13.88 -3.58 13.97
C CYS A 21 -12.88 -3.15 15.04
N ARG A 22 -12.86 -3.86 16.17
CA ARG A 22 -12.02 -3.57 17.34
C ARG A 22 -10.61 -4.14 17.23
N ASN A 23 -10.44 -5.22 16.47
CA ASN A 23 -9.15 -5.85 16.24
C ASN A 23 -9.08 -6.47 14.84
N VAL A 24 -7.87 -6.89 14.45
CA VAL A 24 -7.58 -7.48 13.14
C VAL A 24 -8.38 -8.77 12.93
N GLY A 25 -8.48 -9.63 13.93
CA GLY A 25 -9.20 -10.91 13.83
C GLY A 25 -10.70 -10.72 13.53
N GLU A 26 -11.35 -9.79 14.22
CA GLU A 26 -12.76 -9.43 13.96
C GLU A 26 -12.95 -8.91 12.53
N MET A 27 -12.03 -8.07 12.04
CA MET A 27 -12.07 -7.54 10.68
C MET A 27 -11.88 -8.65 9.64
N LEU A 28 -10.90 -9.53 9.83
CA LEU A 28 -10.60 -10.61 8.87
C LEU A 28 -11.67 -11.72 8.86
N ALA A 29 -12.43 -11.87 9.94
CA ALA A 29 -13.56 -12.79 10.02
C ALA A 29 -14.81 -12.32 9.24
N LEU A 30 -14.81 -11.10 8.67
CA LEU A 30 -15.93 -10.60 7.89
C LEU A 30 -16.04 -11.32 6.54
N ASN A 31 -17.21 -11.92 6.31
CA ASN A 31 -17.52 -12.62 5.06
C ASN A 31 -17.56 -11.66 3.86
N GLN A 32 -17.95 -10.40 4.07
CA GLN A 32 -18.09 -9.39 3.01
C GLN A 32 -16.81 -8.56 2.77
N LEU A 33 -15.69 -8.91 3.41
CA LEU A 33 -14.42 -8.22 3.23
C LEU A 33 -13.61 -8.89 2.12
N ASP A 34 -13.41 -8.20 1.00
CA ASP A 34 -12.64 -8.72 -0.14
C ASP A 34 -11.15 -8.35 -0.09
N VAL A 35 -10.87 -7.09 0.25
CA VAL A 35 -9.53 -6.50 0.22
C VAL A 35 -9.26 -5.66 1.48
N VAL A 36 -8.01 -5.70 1.96
CA VAL A 36 -7.54 -4.86 3.07
C VAL A 36 -6.48 -3.89 2.56
N TYR A 37 -6.64 -2.62 2.93
CA TYR A 37 -5.63 -1.59 2.73
C TYR A 37 -4.80 -1.42 4.01
N VAL A 38 -3.51 -1.75 3.93
CA VAL A 38 -2.54 -1.65 5.02
C VAL A 38 -1.78 -0.34 4.90
N ALA A 39 -2.16 0.64 5.73
CA ALA A 39 -1.52 1.97 5.81
C ALA A 39 -0.92 2.24 7.20
N THR A 40 -0.32 1.20 7.79
CA THR A 40 0.37 1.27 9.08
C THR A 40 1.79 1.83 8.92
N PRO A 41 2.56 2.08 10.00
CA PRO A 41 3.98 2.38 9.84
C PRO A 41 4.74 1.25 9.15
N HIS A 42 5.86 1.56 8.49
CA HIS A 42 6.58 0.63 7.60
C HIS A 42 6.93 -0.72 8.25
N ASN A 43 7.28 -0.73 9.53
CA ASN A 43 7.63 -1.95 10.27
C ASN A 43 6.45 -2.89 10.53
N HIS A 44 5.22 -2.43 10.32
CA HIS A 44 4.00 -3.21 10.45
C HIS A 44 3.46 -3.74 9.11
N HIS A 45 3.96 -3.26 7.96
CA HIS A 45 3.46 -3.69 6.65
C HIS A 45 3.52 -5.20 6.46
N PHE A 46 4.69 -5.82 6.67
CA PHE A 46 4.88 -7.25 6.52
C PHE A 46 3.99 -8.10 7.45
N PRO A 47 4.04 -7.94 8.79
CA PRO A 47 3.25 -8.79 9.69
C PRO A 47 1.74 -8.59 9.51
N ASP A 48 1.26 -7.38 9.19
CA ASP A 48 -0.17 -7.13 8.99
C ASP A 48 -0.64 -7.70 7.66
N ALA A 49 0.11 -7.48 6.57
CA ALA A 49 -0.23 -8.04 5.26
C ALA A 49 -0.18 -9.57 5.22
N MET A 50 0.77 -10.18 5.92
CA MET A 50 0.84 -11.64 6.02
C MET A 50 -0.40 -12.21 6.71
N GLN A 51 -0.89 -11.59 7.78
CA GLN A 51 -2.15 -11.99 8.44
C GLN A 51 -3.36 -11.87 7.49
N VAL A 52 -3.42 -10.80 6.71
CA VAL A 52 -4.49 -10.58 5.70
C VAL A 52 -4.49 -11.70 4.65
N LEU A 53 -3.32 -12.00 4.07
CA LEU A 53 -3.15 -13.06 3.07
C LEU A 53 -3.48 -14.43 3.67
N GLN A 54 -3.02 -14.71 4.89
CA GLN A 54 -3.31 -15.96 5.60
C GLN A 54 -4.80 -16.17 5.89
N ALA A 55 -5.54 -15.08 6.08
CA ALA A 55 -7.00 -15.07 6.21
C ALA A 55 -7.74 -15.18 4.87
N GLY A 56 -7.02 -15.33 3.75
CA GLY A 56 -7.63 -15.50 2.43
C GLY A 56 -8.15 -14.20 1.80
N LYS A 57 -7.63 -13.04 2.23
CA LYS A 57 -8.09 -11.72 1.77
C LYS A 57 -7.05 -11.08 0.84
N HIS A 58 -7.51 -10.30 -0.15
CA HIS A 58 -6.63 -9.49 -0.97
C HIS A 58 -5.99 -8.36 -0.15
N VAL A 59 -4.82 -7.87 -0.55
CA VAL A 59 -4.12 -6.82 0.18
C VAL A 59 -3.52 -5.75 -0.74
N LEU A 60 -3.71 -4.48 -0.36
CA LEU A 60 -2.98 -3.32 -0.88
C LEU A 60 -2.18 -2.73 0.28
N ILE A 61 -0.87 -2.57 0.13
CA ILE A 61 0.05 -2.21 1.21
C ILE A 61 0.71 -0.90 0.85
N GLU A 62 0.63 0.12 1.69
CA GLU A 62 1.35 1.39 1.45
C GLU A 62 2.85 1.18 1.23
N LYS A 63 3.49 2.12 0.54
CA LYS A 63 4.93 2.02 0.27
C LYS A 63 5.74 2.35 1.54
N PRO A 64 6.93 1.75 1.74
CA PRO A 64 7.48 0.63 0.96
C PRO A 64 6.73 -0.67 1.30
N LEU A 65 6.58 -1.59 0.33
CA LEU A 65 5.88 -2.87 0.48
C LEU A 65 6.27 -3.64 1.76
N ALA A 66 7.56 -3.64 2.08
CA ALA A 66 8.15 -4.26 3.26
C ALA A 66 9.48 -3.59 3.60
N LEU A 67 10.10 -3.93 4.75
CA LEU A 67 11.37 -3.33 5.15
C LEU A 67 12.56 -3.84 4.32
N ASN A 68 12.43 -5.00 3.71
CA ASN A 68 13.49 -5.62 2.92
C ASN A 68 12.94 -6.57 1.84
N ALA A 69 13.83 -6.98 0.93
CA ALA A 69 13.47 -7.83 -0.19
C ALA A 69 13.07 -9.27 0.21
N GLN A 70 13.52 -9.77 1.38
CA GLN A 70 13.13 -11.09 1.86
C GLN A 70 11.67 -11.10 2.30
N GLU A 71 11.24 -10.10 3.07
CA GLU A 71 9.83 -9.91 3.45
C GLU A 71 8.93 -9.70 2.24
N GLY A 72 9.35 -8.86 1.28
CA GLY A 72 8.60 -8.64 0.04
C GLY A 72 8.40 -9.93 -0.78
N ARG A 73 9.45 -10.77 -0.88
CA ARG A 73 9.35 -12.09 -1.53
C ARG A 73 8.39 -13.03 -0.80
N ALA A 74 8.44 -13.06 0.53
CA ALA A 74 7.52 -13.89 1.31
C ALA A 74 6.05 -13.49 1.13
N LEU A 75 5.74 -12.19 1.03
CA LEU A 75 4.38 -11.72 0.71
C LEU A 75 3.94 -12.15 -0.70
N GLN A 76 4.84 -12.03 -1.69
CA GLN A 76 4.57 -12.46 -3.06
C GLN A 76 4.29 -13.97 -3.14
N GLU A 77 5.10 -14.78 -2.46
CA GLU A 77 4.95 -16.23 -2.42
C GLU A 77 3.64 -16.65 -1.77
N GLU A 78 3.30 -16.06 -0.62
CA GLU A 78 2.04 -16.34 0.08
C GLU A 78 0.82 -15.95 -0.76
N ALA A 79 0.85 -14.75 -1.36
CA ALA A 79 -0.22 -14.27 -2.23
C ALA A 79 -0.41 -15.18 -3.44
N ARG A 80 0.69 -15.59 -4.09
CA ARG A 80 0.66 -16.52 -5.24
C ARG A 80 0.13 -17.89 -4.85
N ALA A 81 0.57 -18.45 -3.72
CA ALA A 81 0.14 -19.76 -3.24
C ALA A 81 -1.38 -19.82 -3.00
N ARG A 82 -1.99 -18.68 -2.66
CA ARG A 82 -3.43 -18.57 -2.39
C ARG A 82 -4.25 -18.00 -3.56
N GLY A 83 -3.60 -17.58 -4.64
CA GLY A 83 -4.26 -16.89 -5.75
C GLY A 83 -4.84 -15.53 -5.35
N LEU A 84 -4.20 -14.83 -4.40
CA LEU A 84 -4.66 -13.54 -3.90
C LEU A 84 -3.91 -12.38 -4.55
N PHE A 85 -4.62 -11.28 -4.80
CA PHE A 85 -4.02 -10.00 -5.11
C PHE A 85 -3.21 -9.45 -3.93
N CYS A 86 -1.97 -9.03 -4.21
CA CYS A 86 -1.07 -8.33 -3.30
C CYS A 86 -0.34 -7.24 -4.10
N LEU A 87 -0.51 -5.98 -3.72
CA LEU A 87 0.08 -4.84 -4.44
C LEU A 87 0.68 -3.83 -3.47
N GLU A 88 1.82 -3.24 -3.85
CA GLU A 88 2.36 -2.05 -3.20
C GLU A 88 1.61 -0.80 -3.64
N GLY A 89 1.35 0.12 -2.72
CA GLY A 89 0.70 1.43 -2.92
C GLY A 89 1.58 2.43 -3.69
N MET A 90 2.22 1.98 -4.78
CA MET A 90 2.99 2.82 -5.69
C MET A 90 2.04 3.63 -6.58
N TRP A 91 1.28 4.53 -5.96
CA TRP A 91 0.22 5.31 -6.60
C TRP A 91 0.69 6.08 -7.84
N CYS A 92 1.97 6.44 -7.90
CA CYS A 92 2.54 7.18 -9.02
C CYS A 92 2.45 6.39 -10.34
N ASP A 93 2.55 5.06 -10.31
CA ASP A 93 2.47 4.19 -11.50
C ASP A 93 1.12 4.28 -12.22
N PHE A 94 0.08 4.74 -11.51
CA PHE A 94 -1.29 4.89 -12.00
C PHE A 94 -1.63 6.33 -12.42
N THR A 95 -0.67 7.26 -12.37
CA THR A 95 -0.89 8.63 -12.83
C THR A 95 -0.76 8.73 -14.36
N PRO A 96 -1.50 9.62 -15.04
CA PRO A 96 -1.48 9.73 -16.50
C PRO A 96 -0.09 9.94 -17.11
N LYS A 97 0.83 10.59 -16.39
CA LYS A 97 2.20 10.81 -16.86
C LYS A 97 2.97 9.49 -17.08
N TYR A 98 2.78 8.50 -16.22
CA TYR A 98 3.45 7.19 -16.38
C TYR A 98 2.82 6.38 -17.50
N ASP A 99 1.53 6.58 -17.78
CA ASP A 99 0.88 5.99 -18.94
C ASP A 99 1.45 6.56 -20.25
N VAL A 100 1.56 7.88 -20.36
CA VAL A 100 2.21 8.55 -21.50
C VAL A 100 3.65 8.09 -21.67
N LEU A 101 4.44 8.04 -20.58
CA LEU A 101 5.81 7.53 -20.63
C LEU A 101 5.86 6.09 -21.16
N ARG A 102 4.99 5.20 -20.68
CA ARG A 102 4.89 3.82 -21.18
C ARG A 102 4.60 3.76 -22.69
N GLN A 103 3.70 4.62 -23.19
CA GLN A 103 3.38 4.69 -24.62
C GLN A 103 4.57 5.18 -25.45
N LEU A 104 5.24 6.27 -25.04
CA LEU A 104 6.41 6.81 -25.74
C LEU A 104 7.56 5.79 -25.82
N LEU A 105 7.77 5.04 -24.73
CA LEU A 105 8.77 3.97 -24.67
C LEU A 105 8.40 2.81 -25.60
N ALA A 106 7.14 2.38 -25.62
CA ALA A 106 6.67 1.28 -26.46
C ALA A 106 6.71 1.62 -27.96
N ASN A 107 6.44 2.89 -28.32
CA ASN A 107 6.47 3.37 -29.69
C ASN A 107 7.88 3.65 -30.21
N GLY A 108 8.89 3.72 -29.32
CA GLY A 108 10.25 4.11 -29.69
C GLY A 108 10.40 5.60 -29.99
N ASP A 109 9.46 6.44 -29.55
CA ASP A 109 9.43 7.89 -29.84
C ASP A 109 10.66 8.63 -29.29
N LEU A 110 11.33 8.05 -28.30
CA LEU A 110 12.53 8.60 -27.64
C LEU A 110 13.84 8.10 -28.26
N GLY A 111 13.79 7.19 -29.24
CA GLY A 111 14.97 6.53 -29.81
C GLY A 111 15.65 5.60 -28.81
N GLU A 112 16.97 5.44 -28.95
CA GLU A 112 17.78 4.64 -28.02
C GLU A 112 17.98 5.40 -26.70
N LEU A 113 17.55 4.79 -25.59
CA LEU A 113 17.72 5.36 -24.26
C LEU A 113 19.13 5.07 -23.74
N HIS A 114 19.85 6.12 -23.35
CA HIS A 114 21.19 5.98 -22.79
C HIS A 114 21.24 6.16 -21.27
N THR A 115 20.46 7.11 -20.72
CA THR A 115 20.56 7.50 -19.32
C THR A 115 19.20 7.88 -18.75
N LEU A 116 18.92 7.43 -17.52
CA LEU A 116 17.81 7.91 -16.69
C LEU A 116 18.37 8.47 -15.39
N ILE A 117 17.98 9.71 -15.05
CA ILE A 117 18.33 10.37 -13.80
C ILE A 117 17.03 10.69 -13.07
N ALA A 118 16.96 10.30 -11.80
CA ALA A 118 15.83 10.59 -10.93
C ALA A 118 16.36 11.20 -9.63
N ASP A 119 15.69 12.25 -9.17
CA ASP A 119 15.95 12.90 -7.89
C ASP A 119 14.63 13.09 -7.13
N HIS A 120 14.69 12.93 -5.81
CA HIS A 120 13.54 13.12 -4.93
C HIS A 120 14.05 13.77 -3.64
N GLY A 121 14.00 15.10 -3.61
CA GLY A 121 14.35 15.90 -2.45
C GLY A 121 13.20 16.81 -2.02
N GLU A 122 13.11 17.06 -0.73
CA GLU A 122 12.23 18.09 -0.16
C GLU A 122 13.11 19.14 0.52
N PHE A 123 12.81 20.42 0.29
CA PHE A 123 13.50 21.51 0.94
C PHE A 123 12.92 21.72 2.35
N PHE A 124 13.72 21.49 3.37
CA PHE A 124 13.32 21.76 4.75
C PHE A 124 13.66 23.20 5.13
N THR A 125 12.65 24.03 5.36
CA THR A 125 12.84 25.39 5.86
C THR A 125 13.44 25.34 7.28
N PRO A 126 14.62 25.94 7.52
CA PRO A 126 15.20 26.01 8.86
C PRO A 126 14.31 26.80 9.82
N GLY A 127 14.09 26.28 11.02
CA GLY A 127 13.31 26.94 12.07
C GLY A 127 11.80 26.75 11.98
N THR A 128 11.29 26.06 10.95
CA THR A 128 9.91 25.56 10.97
C THR A 128 9.85 24.30 11.83
N PRO A 129 8.97 24.22 12.86
CA PRO A 129 8.79 22.98 13.58
C PRO A 129 8.22 21.93 12.62
N HIS A 130 9.01 20.90 12.37
CA HIS A 130 8.58 19.69 11.66
C HIS A 130 8.27 18.65 12.73
N PHE A 131 7.01 18.23 12.78
CA PHE A 131 6.34 17.34 13.76
C PHE A 131 5.87 18.00 15.08
#